data_AF-A0A0Q8GAT3-F1
#
_entry.id   AF-A0A0Q8GAT3-F1
#
_cell.length_a   1.000
_cell.length_b   1.000
_cell.length_c   1.000
_cell.angle_alpha   90.00
_cell.angle_beta   90.00
_cell.angle_gamma   90.00
#
_symmetry.space_group_name_H-M   'P 1'
#
loop_
_entity.id
_entity.type
_entity.pdbx_description
1 polymer ?
#
loop_
_entity_poly.entity_id
_entity_poly.type
_entity_poly.pdbx_seq_one_letter_code
_entity_poly.pdbx_strand_id
1 'polypeptide(L)'
;MTASGVSLGGADAGNYVLASTTASAAIGQIDAKTLTAGLTGAVTKTYDGTTAATLGAGNYGLTGLIAGDVVTASSTGAAYADKNAGTGKTVTASGVSLGGAGSGNYVLASTSATGQIGQISQLALAITANDQTKNRNDVDPKLTYVAGTLIAGDSLTGDLTRDVGETVGTYGITKGTLSAGGNYAIAFKPAVFTILLGIPPVENVLIPYIPAEGGGAAGSGPEVGTQDPVDGGAGFQLAQDEQSSQQEQQDGGTDSACSTNDTCPPAPYSQGGSTSGAIHFQGFNF
;
A
#
# COMPACT_ATOMS: atom_id res chain seq x y z
N MET A 1 32.34 -21.85 -51.16
CA MET A 1 33.82 -21.98 -51.12
C MET A 1 34.32 -21.94 -52.55
N THR A 2 35.39 -21.18 -52.82
CA THR A 2 35.99 -21.09 -54.17
C THR A 2 37.44 -21.52 -54.10
N ALA A 3 37.79 -22.57 -54.85
CA ALA A 3 39.17 -22.96 -55.09
C ALA A 3 39.66 -22.27 -56.37
N SER A 4 40.90 -21.75 -56.33
CA SER A 4 41.58 -21.17 -57.48
C SER A 4 42.90 -21.90 -57.72
N GLY A 5 43.39 -21.89 -58.96
CA GLY A 5 44.60 -22.63 -59.33
C GLY A 5 44.38 -24.12 -59.49
N VAL A 6 43.15 -24.55 -59.80
CA VAL A 6 42.86 -25.94 -60.14
C VAL A 6 43.66 -26.32 -61.40
N SER A 7 44.43 -27.41 -61.32
CA SER A 7 45.27 -27.91 -62.41
C SER A 7 45.01 -29.40 -62.67
N LEU A 8 45.27 -29.85 -63.89
CA LEU A 8 45.27 -31.27 -64.25
C LEU A 8 46.56 -31.93 -63.78
N GLY A 9 46.47 -33.18 -63.32
CA GLY A 9 47.61 -34.01 -62.94
C GLY A 9 47.48 -35.42 -63.51
N GLY A 10 48.60 -36.16 -63.57
CA GLY A 10 48.68 -37.52 -64.12
C GLY A 10 49.36 -37.60 -65.48
N ALA A 11 49.70 -38.82 -65.92
CA ALA A 11 50.46 -39.06 -67.17
C ALA A 11 49.77 -38.50 -68.42
N ASP A 12 48.44 -38.53 -68.43
CA ASP A 12 47.62 -38.06 -69.55
C ASP A 12 47.16 -36.61 -69.41
N ALA A 13 47.62 -35.85 -68.41
CA ALA A 13 47.14 -34.49 -68.16
C ALA A 13 47.30 -33.55 -69.39
N GLY A 14 48.33 -33.78 -70.21
CA GLY A 14 48.55 -33.04 -71.46
C GLY A 14 47.53 -33.31 -72.57
N ASN A 15 46.72 -34.38 -72.44
CA ASN A 15 45.66 -34.72 -73.40
C ASN A 15 44.35 -33.96 -73.11
N TYR A 16 44.29 -33.17 -72.04
CA TYR A 16 43.09 -32.45 -71.61
C TYR A 16 43.39 -30.97 -71.36
N VAL A 17 42.39 -30.12 -71.55
CA VAL A 17 42.42 -28.70 -71.17
C VAL A 17 41.30 -28.45 -70.17
N LEU A 18 41.61 -27.82 -69.04
CA LEU A 18 40.58 -27.35 -68.11
C LEU A 18 39.83 -26.16 -68.71
N ALA A 19 38.51 -26.23 -68.73
CA ALA A 19 37.65 -25.11 -69.12
C ALA A 19 37.67 -23.96 -68.09
N SER A 20 38.04 -24.25 -66.83
CA SER A 20 38.22 -23.27 -65.76
C SER A 20 39.26 -23.76 -64.75
N THR A 21 40.08 -22.85 -64.25
CA THR A 21 41.02 -23.09 -63.14
C THR A 21 40.44 -22.69 -61.79
N THR A 22 39.13 -22.39 -61.77
CA THR A 22 38.36 -22.12 -60.56
C THR A 22 37.23 -23.12 -60.42
N ALA A 23 37.03 -23.63 -59.20
CA ALA A 23 35.92 -24.49 -58.84
C ALA A 23 35.17 -23.87 -57.65
N SER A 24 33.85 -23.73 -57.78
CA SER A 24 33.00 -23.17 -56.74
C SER A 24 31.87 -24.12 -56.40
N ALA A 25 31.67 -24.35 -55.11
CA ALA A 25 30.54 -25.10 -54.59
C ALA A 25 30.12 -24.56 -53.22
N ALA A 26 28.83 -24.71 -52.90
CA ALA A 26 28.24 -24.34 -51.61
C ALA A 26 28.47 -25.44 -50.55
N ILE A 27 29.74 -25.84 -50.38
CA ILE A 27 30.16 -26.92 -49.47
C ILE A 27 30.74 -26.42 -48.15
N GLY A 28 30.82 -25.09 -47.96
CA GLY A 28 31.25 -24.50 -46.70
C GLY A 28 30.06 -24.33 -45.76
N GLN A 29 30.14 -24.90 -44.56
CA GLN A 29 29.27 -24.56 -43.44
C GLN A 29 30.07 -23.79 -42.39
N ILE A 30 29.41 -22.79 -41.80
CA ILE A 30 29.91 -22.04 -40.64
C ILE A 30 28.81 -22.13 -39.59
N ASP A 31 29.07 -22.89 -38.54
CA ASP A 31 28.12 -22.99 -37.44
C ASP A 31 28.16 -21.72 -36.58
N ALA A 32 26.98 -21.27 -36.16
CA ALA A 32 26.88 -20.15 -35.24
C ALA A 32 27.51 -20.53 -33.89
N LYS A 33 28.30 -19.62 -33.31
CA LYS A 33 28.94 -19.86 -32.03
C LYS A 33 27.93 -19.75 -30.89
N THR A 34 27.99 -20.65 -29.92
CA THR A 34 27.10 -20.58 -28.76
C THR A 34 27.55 -19.50 -27.76
N LEU A 35 26.59 -18.66 -27.32
CA LEU A 35 26.74 -17.71 -26.22
C LEU A 35 25.91 -18.13 -25.01
N THR A 36 26.41 -17.83 -23.82
CA THR A 36 25.64 -17.92 -22.57
C THR A 36 25.29 -16.51 -22.10
N ALA A 37 24.00 -16.28 -21.86
CA ALA A 37 23.52 -15.05 -21.25
C ALA A 37 23.43 -15.20 -19.73
N GLY A 38 23.96 -14.22 -19.00
CA GLY A 38 23.81 -14.07 -17.56
C GLY A 38 23.24 -12.70 -17.21
N LEU A 39 22.72 -12.56 -16.00
CA LEU A 39 22.27 -11.26 -15.50
C LEU A 39 23.38 -10.57 -14.70
N THR A 40 23.50 -9.26 -14.84
CA THR A 40 24.52 -8.43 -14.19
C THR A 40 23.94 -7.11 -13.66
N GLY A 41 24.72 -6.43 -12.81
CA GLY A 41 24.32 -5.18 -12.18
C GLY A 41 23.29 -5.39 -11.07
N ALA A 42 22.47 -4.37 -10.83
CA ALA A 42 21.38 -4.41 -9.86
C ALA A 42 20.07 -3.96 -10.52
N VAL A 43 18.95 -4.53 -10.07
CA VAL A 43 17.60 -4.14 -10.47
C VAL A 43 16.81 -3.93 -9.20
N THR A 44 16.21 -2.75 -9.07
CA THR A 44 15.59 -2.32 -7.83
C THR A 44 14.15 -1.88 -8.03
N LYS A 45 13.29 -2.17 -7.07
CA LYS A 45 11.96 -1.55 -6.97
C LYS A 45 11.55 -1.35 -5.52
N THR A 46 10.50 -0.56 -5.30
CA THR A 46 9.78 -0.55 -4.02
C THR A 46 8.70 -1.64 -4.06
N TYR A 47 8.40 -2.24 -2.92
CA TYR A 47 7.35 -3.24 -2.80
C TYR A 47 6.03 -2.73 -3.40
N ASP A 48 5.53 -3.48 -4.38
CA ASP A 48 4.34 -3.18 -5.19
C ASP A 48 3.36 -4.36 -5.21
N GLY A 49 3.61 -5.39 -4.39
CA GLY A 49 2.79 -6.59 -4.31
C GLY A 49 2.99 -7.59 -5.45
N THR A 50 3.89 -7.33 -6.41
CA THR A 50 4.12 -8.18 -7.57
C THR A 50 5.53 -8.76 -7.60
N THR A 51 5.73 -9.80 -8.42
CA THR A 51 7.07 -10.33 -8.73
C THR A 51 7.69 -9.70 -9.97
N ALA A 52 7.04 -8.73 -10.62
CA ALA A 52 7.54 -8.16 -11.88
C ALA A 52 8.90 -7.48 -11.69
N ALA A 53 9.83 -7.74 -12.62
CA ALA A 53 11.13 -7.08 -12.72
C ALA A 53 11.28 -6.42 -14.09
N THR A 54 11.95 -5.27 -14.13
CA THR A 54 12.25 -4.57 -15.38
C THR A 54 13.76 -4.63 -15.60
N LEU A 55 14.18 -5.25 -16.71
CA LEU A 55 15.58 -5.36 -17.10
C LEU A 55 15.88 -4.37 -18.23
N GLY A 56 17.00 -3.66 -18.11
CA GLY A 56 17.57 -2.87 -19.20
C GLY A 56 18.66 -3.64 -19.94
N ALA A 57 19.12 -3.11 -21.08
CA ALA A 57 20.20 -3.71 -21.86
C ALA A 57 21.49 -3.93 -21.05
N GLY A 58 21.78 -3.03 -20.10
CA GLY A 58 22.94 -3.13 -19.21
C GLY A 58 22.84 -4.24 -18.15
N ASN A 59 21.71 -4.93 -18.03
CA ASN A 59 21.55 -6.05 -17.10
C ASN A 59 21.93 -7.40 -17.69
N TYR A 60 22.35 -7.47 -18.96
CA TYR A 60 22.76 -8.72 -19.59
C TYR A 60 24.27 -8.77 -19.80
N GLY A 61 24.89 -9.86 -19.36
CA GLY A 61 26.26 -10.23 -19.72
C GLY A 61 26.23 -11.38 -20.71
N LEU A 62 27.05 -11.31 -21.77
CA LEU A 62 27.23 -12.40 -22.73
C LEU A 62 28.65 -12.97 -22.60
N THR A 63 28.75 -14.27 -22.32
CA THR A 63 30.03 -14.99 -22.32
C THR A 63 30.18 -15.80 -23.59
N GLY A 64 31.40 -15.81 -24.16
CA GLY A 64 31.72 -16.50 -25.42
C GLY A 64 31.78 -15.58 -26.65
N LEU A 65 31.46 -14.28 -26.48
CA LEU A 65 31.53 -13.27 -27.52
C LEU A 65 32.97 -13.11 -28.04
N ILE A 66 33.14 -13.03 -29.36
CA ILE A 66 34.44 -12.78 -29.98
C ILE A 66 34.70 -11.27 -29.97
N ALA A 67 35.94 -10.88 -29.64
CA ALA A 67 36.32 -9.48 -29.60
C ALA A 67 36.12 -8.81 -30.97
N GLY A 68 35.45 -7.66 -30.98
CA GLY A 68 35.10 -6.91 -32.18
C GLY A 68 33.65 -7.10 -32.64
N ASP A 69 32.97 -8.16 -32.20
CA ASP A 69 31.56 -8.36 -32.54
C ASP A 69 30.64 -7.53 -31.65
N VAL A 70 29.58 -6.99 -32.26
CA VAL A 70 28.54 -6.23 -31.56
C VAL A 70 27.29 -7.08 -31.44
N VAL A 71 27.08 -7.63 -30.25
CA VAL A 71 25.91 -8.45 -29.90
C VAL A 71 25.32 -7.94 -28.59
N THR A 72 24.01 -7.75 -28.56
CA THR A 72 23.24 -7.36 -27.37
C THR A 72 22.29 -8.49 -26.98
N ALA A 73 21.78 -8.45 -25.74
CA ALA A 73 20.72 -9.33 -25.30
C ALA A 73 19.54 -8.52 -24.72
N SER A 74 18.35 -9.09 -24.85
CA SER A 74 17.10 -8.58 -24.27
C SER A 74 16.21 -9.77 -23.90
N SER A 75 15.15 -9.55 -23.12
CA SER A 75 14.15 -10.59 -22.81
C SER A 75 12.74 -10.06 -22.95
N THR A 76 11.77 -10.95 -23.16
CA THR A 76 10.34 -10.59 -23.25
C THR A 76 9.68 -10.45 -21.87
N GLY A 77 10.26 -11.06 -20.84
CA GLY A 77 9.80 -10.90 -19.46
C GLY A 77 10.92 -11.12 -18.44
N ALA A 78 10.72 -10.59 -17.24
CA ALA A 78 11.57 -10.84 -16.10
C ALA A 78 10.78 -10.77 -14.78
N ALA A 79 11.17 -11.59 -13.80
CA ALA A 79 10.54 -11.63 -12.49
C ALA A 79 11.53 -11.88 -11.36
N TYR A 80 11.28 -11.27 -10.20
CA TYR A 80 11.88 -11.66 -8.93
C TYR A 80 11.35 -13.04 -8.50
N ALA A 81 12.14 -13.79 -7.74
CA ALA A 81 11.74 -15.09 -7.20
C ALA A 81 10.49 -15.03 -6.32
N ASP A 82 10.31 -13.94 -5.59
CA ASP A 82 9.13 -13.66 -4.78
C ASP A 82 8.92 -12.15 -4.65
N LYS A 83 7.73 -11.74 -4.18
CA LYS A 83 7.32 -10.33 -4.07
C LYS A 83 7.91 -9.60 -2.87
N ASN A 84 8.54 -10.30 -1.92
CA ASN A 84 8.87 -9.74 -0.61
C ASN A 84 10.12 -8.84 -0.66
N ALA A 85 10.12 -7.81 0.19
CA ALA A 85 11.25 -6.91 0.35
C ALA A 85 12.53 -7.68 0.77
N GLY A 86 13.68 -7.23 0.25
CA GLY A 86 14.97 -7.85 0.49
C GLY A 86 15.98 -7.54 -0.61
N THR A 87 17.25 -7.80 -0.32
CA THR A 87 18.39 -7.62 -1.24
C THR A 87 18.92 -8.97 -1.72
N GLY A 88 19.67 -9.00 -2.82
CA GLY A 88 20.26 -10.23 -3.36
C GLY A 88 19.23 -11.24 -3.87
N LYS A 89 18.02 -10.76 -4.20
CA LYS A 89 16.93 -11.58 -4.70
C LYS A 89 17.29 -12.12 -6.08
N THR A 90 16.97 -13.40 -6.31
CA THR A 90 17.07 -13.98 -7.64
C THR A 90 16.07 -13.31 -8.57
N VAL A 91 16.54 -12.90 -9.74
CA VAL A 91 15.73 -12.46 -10.87
C VAL A 91 15.92 -13.46 -12.00
N THR A 92 14.83 -13.81 -12.66
CA THR A 92 14.81 -14.70 -13.83
C THR A 92 14.28 -13.93 -15.03
N ALA A 93 15.08 -13.86 -16.09
CA ALA A 93 14.67 -13.40 -17.41
C ALA A 93 14.21 -14.59 -18.27
N SER A 94 13.13 -14.40 -19.01
CA SER A 94 12.53 -15.39 -19.90
C SER A 94 12.37 -14.83 -21.31
N GLY A 95 12.53 -15.68 -22.32
CA GLY A 95 12.49 -15.24 -23.72
C GLY A 95 13.68 -14.38 -24.08
N VAL A 96 14.86 -14.71 -23.56
CA VAL A 96 16.11 -14.03 -23.90
C VAL A 96 16.42 -14.22 -25.39
N SER A 97 16.74 -13.13 -26.07
CA SER A 97 17.08 -13.09 -27.50
C SER A 97 18.32 -12.24 -27.75
N LEU A 98 19.04 -12.53 -28.84
CA LEU A 98 20.20 -11.75 -29.29
C LEU A 98 19.78 -10.68 -30.29
N GLY A 99 20.44 -9.53 -30.21
CA GLY A 99 20.34 -8.43 -31.16
C GLY A 99 21.72 -7.86 -31.50
N GLY A 100 21.75 -6.80 -32.30
CA GLY A 100 23.00 -6.18 -32.78
C GLY A 100 23.50 -6.78 -34.09
N ALA A 101 24.50 -6.13 -34.69
CA ALA A 101 24.98 -6.45 -36.04
C ALA A 101 25.60 -7.85 -36.16
N GLY A 102 26.19 -8.36 -35.08
CA GLY A 102 26.82 -9.67 -35.05
C GLY A 102 25.89 -10.82 -34.67
N SER A 103 24.62 -10.58 -34.29
CA SER A 103 23.79 -11.60 -33.63
C SER A 103 23.55 -12.86 -34.46
N GLY A 104 23.50 -12.73 -35.79
CA GLY A 104 23.31 -13.87 -36.69
C GLY A 104 24.47 -14.88 -36.69
N ASN A 105 25.64 -14.50 -36.18
CA ASN A 105 26.80 -15.38 -36.04
C ASN A 105 26.75 -16.23 -34.75
N TYR A 106 25.70 -16.06 -33.94
CA TYR A 106 25.62 -16.65 -32.61
C TYR A 106 24.26 -17.29 -32.34
N VAL A 107 24.27 -18.29 -31.46
CA VAL A 107 23.06 -18.89 -30.89
C VAL A 107 23.14 -18.85 -29.36
N LEU A 108 22.00 -18.74 -28.68
CA LEU A 108 21.97 -18.80 -27.22
C LEU A 108 21.96 -20.24 -26.73
N ALA A 109 22.74 -20.53 -25.70
CA ALA A 109 22.68 -21.80 -24.97
C ALA A 109 21.33 -22.01 -24.27
N SER A 110 20.67 -20.91 -23.88
CA SER A 110 19.38 -20.89 -23.19
C SER A 110 18.65 -19.57 -23.48
N THR A 111 17.32 -19.63 -23.61
CA THR A 111 16.45 -18.44 -23.69
C THR A 111 15.98 -17.98 -22.32
N SER A 112 16.63 -18.44 -21.25
CA SER A 112 16.46 -17.96 -19.88
C SER A 112 17.81 -17.62 -19.26
N ALA A 113 17.84 -16.55 -18.47
CA ALA A 113 19.00 -16.12 -17.70
C ALA A 113 18.58 -15.79 -16.27
N THR A 114 19.40 -16.16 -15.29
CA THR A 114 19.12 -15.91 -13.87
C THR A 114 20.30 -15.21 -13.21
N GLY A 115 20.03 -14.47 -12.14
CA GLY A 115 21.06 -13.86 -11.32
C GLY A 115 20.51 -13.25 -10.04
N GLN A 116 21.32 -13.21 -8.98
CA GLN A 116 20.98 -12.57 -7.71
C GLN A 116 21.25 -11.06 -7.77
N ILE A 117 20.53 -10.38 -8.65
CA ILE A 117 20.70 -8.93 -8.92
C ILE A 117 19.55 -8.08 -8.36
N GLY A 118 18.53 -8.73 -7.80
CA GLY A 118 17.29 -8.07 -7.40
C GLY A 118 17.35 -7.43 -6.01
N GLN A 119 16.76 -6.25 -5.88
CA GLN A 119 16.48 -5.61 -4.60
C GLN A 119 15.06 -5.05 -4.56
N ILE A 120 14.26 -5.46 -3.59
CA ILE A 120 12.94 -4.90 -3.32
C ILE A 120 13.03 -4.12 -2.01
N SER A 121 12.91 -2.80 -2.08
CA SER A 121 12.83 -1.93 -0.91
C SER A 121 11.45 -2.01 -0.27
N GLN A 122 11.40 -1.89 1.06
CA GLN A 122 10.13 -1.83 1.77
C GLN A 122 9.31 -0.60 1.31
N LEU A 123 7.98 -0.75 1.29
CA LEU A 123 7.06 0.37 1.07
C LEU A 123 6.84 1.13 2.39
N ALA A 124 7.02 2.45 2.38
CA ALA A 124 6.74 3.26 3.55
C ALA A 124 5.23 3.26 3.85
N LEU A 125 4.86 2.95 5.10
CA LEU A 125 3.48 3.02 5.58
C LEU A 125 3.40 3.99 6.75
N ALA A 126 2.75 5.13 6.55
CA ALA A 126 2.46 6.07 7.63
C ALA A 126 1.36 5.50 8.54
N ILE A 127 1.61 5.49 9.85
CA ILE A 127 0.59 5.17 10.85
C ILE A 127 0.63 6.25 11.91
N THR A 128 -0.52 6.89 12.15
CA THR A 128 -0.68 7.92 13.19
C THR A 128 -1.63 7.40 14.25
N ALA A 129 -1.14 7.25 15.48
CA ALA A 129 -2.02 6.95 16.61
C ALA A 129 -2.96 8.13 16.87
N ASN A 130 -4.16 7.83 17.38
CA ASN A 130 -5.10 8.86 17.80
C ASN A 130 -4.93 9.11 19.31
N ASP A 131 -5.06 10.37 19.73
CA ASP A 131 -5.17 10.67 21.15
C ASP A 131 -6.39 9.96 21.76
N GLN A 132 -6.28 9.57 23.03
CA GLN A 132 -7.34 8.86 23.74
C GLN A 132 -7.45 9.38 25.17
N THR A 133 -8.64 9.23 25.75
CA THR A 133 -8.90 9.68 27.12
C THR A 133 -9.75 8.67 27.87
N LYS A 134 -9.54 8.56 29.19
CA LYS A 134 -10.46 7.87 30.10
C LYS A 134 -10.60 8.62 31.41
N ASN A 135 -11.65 8.34 32.19
CA ASN A 135 -11.64 8.75 33.60
C ASN A 135 -10.83 7.75 34.44
N ARG A 136 -10.34 8.22 35.59
CA ARG A 136 -9.72 7.35 36.57
C ARG A 136 -10.70 6.26 36.98
N ASN A 137 -10.21 5.03 37.09
CA ASN A 137 -10.96 3.81 37.39
C ASN A 137 -11.78 3.22 36.23
N ASP A 138 -11.89 3.93 35.09
CA ASP A 138 -12.43 3.32 33.88
C ASP A 138 -11.43 2.33 33.28
N VAL A 139 -11.97 1.32 32.60
CA VAL A 139 -11.20 0.40 31.76
C VAL A 139 -10.61 1.19 30.58
N ASP A 140 -9.41 0.83 30.15
CA ASP A 140 -8.80 1.46 28.98
C ASP A 140 -9.67 1.26 27.73
N PRO A 141 -9.98 2.32 26.97
CA PRO A 141 -10.56 2.17 25.65
C PRO A 141 -9.55 1.50 24.71
N LYS A 142 -10.07 0.86 23.66
CA LYS A 142 -9.23 0.32 22.59
C LYS A 142 -8.46 1.47 21.94
N LEU A 143 -7.13 1.36 21.89
CA LEU A 143 -6.30 2.32 21.19
C LEU A 143 -6.57 2.26 19.69
N THR A 144 -6.68 3.43 19.06
CA THR A 144 -7.02 3.57 17.64
C THR A 144 -5.92 4.32 16.88
N TYR A 145 -5.90 4.15 15.57
CA TYR A 145 -4.96 4.81 14.68
C TYR A 145 -5.56 5.02 13.30
N VAL A 146 -4.95 5.92 12.53
CA VAL A 146 -5.15 6.03 11.08
C VAL A 146 -3.91 5.48 10.40
N ALA A 147 -4.11 4.52 9.50
CA ALA A 147 -3.06 3.96 8.66
C ALA A 147 -3.15 4.51 7.24
N GLY A 148 -2.00 4.61 6.56
CA GLY A 148 -1.94 4.78 5.12
C GLY A 148 -2.46 3.54 4.38
N THR A 149 -2.40 3.58 3.06
CA THR A 149 -2.92 2.50 2.21
C THR A 149 -1.97 1.31 2.19
N LEU A 150 -2.50 0.13 2.53
CA LEU A 150 -1.85 -1.15 2.25
C LEU A 150 -2.16 -1.60 0.82
N ILE A 151 -1.25 -2.38 0.25
CA ILE A 151 -1.52 -3.12 -0.99
C ILE A 151 -2.59 -4.18 -0.70
N ALA A 152 -3.51 -4.37 -1.66
CA ALA A 152 -4.64 -5.28 -1.51
C ALA A 152 -4.20 -6.69 -1.10
N GLY A 153 -4.85 -7.24 -0.07
CA GLY A 153 -4.54 -8.54 0.52
C GLY A 153 -3.51 -8.50 1.66
N ASP A 154 -2.81 -7.39 1.86
CA ASP A 154 -1.97 -7.20 3.04
C ASP A 154 -2.81 -6.67 4.23
N SER A 155 -2.36 -6.91 5.45
CA SER A 155 -3.07 -6.51 6.68
C SER A 155 -2.11 -6.06 7.78
N LEU A 156 -2.62 -5.23 8.69
CA LEU A 156 -1.94 -4.92 9.95
C LEU A 156 -2.22 -6.01 10.98
N THR A 157 -1.25 -6.25 11.85
CA THR A 157 -1.34 -7.21 12.97
C THR A 157 -0.72 -6.61 14.22
N GLY A 158 -1.05 -7.17 15.38
CA GLY A 158 -0.61 -6.64 16.67
C GLY A 158 -1.36 -5.37 17.07
N ASP A 159 -0.91 -4.76 18.16
CA ASP A 159 -1.62 -3.69 18.84
C ASP A 159 -0.69 -2.54 19.22
N LEU A 160 -1.27 -1.35 19.32
CA LEU A 160 -0.62 -0.22 20.00
C LEU A 160 -0.54 -0.50 21.50
N THR A 161 0.41 0.12 22.16
CA THR A 161 0.52 0.12 23.62
C THR A 161 0.59 1.55 24.14
N ARG A 162 0.20 1.74 25.40
CA ARG A 162 0.44 3.00 26.11
C ARG A 162 1.44 2.81 27.24
N ASP A 163 2.05 3.89 27.70
CA ASP A 163 2.87 3.90 28.90
C ASP A 163 2.04 3.48 30.13
N VAL A 164 2.70 2.78 31.07
CA VAL A 164 2.06 2.24 32.27
C VAL A 164 1.73 3.33 33.29
N GLY A 165 0.58 3.21 33.97
CA GLY A 165 0.17 4.07 35.08
C GLY A 165 -1.33 4.38 35.08
N GLU A 166 -1.83 4.76 36.27
CA GLU A 166 -3.27 4.96 36.54
C GLU A 166 -3.60 6.27 37.27
N THR A 167 -2.59 7.09 37.55
CA THR A 167 -2.78 8.42 38.14
C THR A 167 -3.29 9.37 37.05
N VAL A 168 -4.05 10.39 37.45
CA VAL A 168 -4.46 11.48 36.56
C VAL A 168 -3.22 12.10 35.91
N GLY A 169 -3.23 12.22 34.59
CA GLY A 169 -2.06 12.68 33.82
C GLY A 169 -2.06 12.17 32.39
N THR A 170 -0.94 12.39 31.70
CA THR A 170 -0.73 12.02 30.30
C THR A 170 0.28 10.88 30.18
N TYR A 171 0.02 9.97 29.26
CA TYR A 171 0.81 8.77 28.98
C TYR A 171 1.05 8.69 27.46
N GLY A 172 2.23 8.27 27.01
CA GLY A 172 2.50 8.12 25.59
C GLY A 172 1.81 6.90 25.00
N ILE A 173 1.22 7.05 23.81
CA ILE A 173 0.81 5.92 22.96
C ILE A 173 1.95 5.61 22.00
N THR A 174 2.47 4.40 22.07
CA THR A 174 3.59 3.90 21.27
C THR A 174 3.13 2.81 20.30
N LYS A 175 3.99 2.48 19.33
CA LYS A 175 3.70 1.50 18.28
C LYS A 175 3.33 0.12 18.83
N GLY A 176 3.83 -0.25 20.00
CA GLY A 176 3.62 -1.58 20.56
C GLY A 176 4.10 -2.68 19.61
N THR A 177 3.25 -3.68 19.39
CA THR A 177 3.50 -4.83 18.50
C THR A 177 2.95 -4.60 17.09
N LEU A 178 2.39 -3.43 16.79
CA LEU A 178 1.77 -3.14 15.50
C LEU A 178 2.75 -3.36 14.34
N SER A 179 2.37 -4.20 13.39
CA SER A 179 3.20 -4.63 12.26
C SER A 179 2.40 -4.68 10.97
N ALA A 180 3.06 -4.35 9.86
CA ALA A 180 2.58 -4.50 8.49
C ALA A 180 3.33 -5.62 7.74
N GLY A 181 4.12 -6.42 8.47
CA GLY A 181 5.01 -7.43 7.89
C GLY A 181 6.31 -6.85 7.33
N GLY A 182 7.18 -7.74 6.83
CA GLY A 182 8.53 -7.38 6.37
C GLY A 182 8.59 -6.58 5.07
N ASN A 183 7.46 -6.38 4.40
CA ASN A 183 7.38 -5.66 3.13
C ASN A 183 7.17 -4.14 3.30
N TYR A 184 6.88 -3.70 4.52
CA TYR A 184 6.60 -2.31 4.83
C TYR A 184 7.54 -1.76 5.89
N ALA A 185 7.95 -0.51 5.71
CA ALA A 185 8.63 0.27 6.72
C ALA A 185 7.58 1.16 7.39
N ILE A 186 7.16 0.83 8.62
CA ILE A 186 6.20 1.64 9.36
C ILE A 186 6.85 2.95 9.82
N ALA A 187 6.36 4.07 9.30
CA ALA A 187 6.62 5.41 9.82
C ALA A 187 5.54 5.74 10.86
N PHE A 188 5.80 5.42 12.12
CA PHE A 188 4.84 5.58 13.21
C PHE A 188 4.92 6.97 13.85
N LYS A 189 3.78 7.66 13.95
CA LYS A 189 3.61 8.90 14.71
C LYS A 189 2.87 8.60 16.03
N PRO A 190 3.49 8.84 17.21
CA PRO A 190 2.87 8.59 18.50
C PRO A 190 1.75 9.59 18.81
N ALA A 191 0.97 9.26 19.85
CA ALA A 191 -0.13 10.06 20.36
C ALA A 191 -0.13 10.07 21.91
N VAL A 192 -1.10 10.74 22.52
CA VAL A 192 -1.23 10.88 23.98
C VAL A 192 -2.49 10.19 24.49
N PHE A 193 -2.35 9.44 25.57
CA PHE A 193 -3.43 8.88 26.36
C PHE A 193 -3.58 9.67 27.67
N THR A 194 -4.73 10.27 27.92
CA THR A 194 -4.97 11.11 29.11
C THR A 194 -5.93 10.44 30.10
N ILE A 195 -5.52 10.31 31.35
CA ILE A 195 -6.39 9.91 32.46
C ILE A 195 -6.89 11.16 33.16
N LEU A 196 -8.19 11.39 33.15
CA LEU A 196 -8.86 12.49 33.84
C LEU A 196 -9.32 12.07 35.23
N LEU A 197 -9.51 13.04 36.13
CA LEU A 197 -10.20 12.76 37.39
C LEU A 197 -11.65 12.39 37.09
N GLY A 198 -12.14 11.28 37.62
CA GLY A 198 -13.55 10.92 37.47
C GLY A 198 -14.45 11.92 38.19
N ILE A 199 -15.54 12.33 37.54
CA ILE A 199 -16.63 13.04 38.23
C ILE A 199 -17.28 11.99 39.13
N PRO A 200 -17.31 12.15 40.47
CA PRO A 200 -18.05 11.23 41.32
C PRO A 200 -19.52 11.23 40.88
N PRO A 201 -20.21 10.09 40.88
CA PRO A 201 -21.65 10.09 40.65
C PRO A 201 -22.27 11.07 41.64
N VAL A 202 -23.07 12.03 41.15
CA VAL A 202 -23.93 12.83 42.01
C VAL A 202 -24.95 11.87 42.62
N GLU A 203 -24.61 11.30 43.77
CA GLU A 203 -25.60 10.64 44.60
C GLU A 203 -26.60 11.73 44.98
N ASN A 204 -27.84 11.59 44.52
CA ASN A 204 -28.94 12.49 44.85
C ASN A 204 -29.06 12.50 46.38
N VAL A 205 -28.40 13.46 47.03
CA VAL A 205 -28.65 13.77 48.43
C VAL A 205 -30.05 14.35 48.44
N LEU A 206 -31.04 13.52 48.74
CA LEU A 206 -32.38 13.97 49.11
C LEU A 206 -32.21 14.86 50.35
N ILE A 207 -32.07 16.17 50.14
CA ILE A 207 -32.25 17.13 51.21
C ILE A 207 -33.71 17.00 51.65
N PRO A 208 -34.00 16.56 52.89
CA PRO A 208 -35.36 16.48 53.36
C PRO A 208 -35.97 17.87 53.30
N TYR A 209 -37.09 17.99 52.60
CA TYR A 209 -37.90 19.21 52.60
C TYR A 209 -38.33 19.50 54.05
N ILE A 210 -37.79 20.58 54.63
CA ILE A 210 -38.29 21.13 55.90
C ILE A 210 -39.36 22.16 55.53
N PRO A 211 -40.66 21.90 55.74
CA PRO A 211 -41.67 22.93 55.56
C PRO A 211 -41.43 24.07 56.55
N ALA A 212 -41.44 25.30 56.04
CA ALA A 212 -41.41 26.50 56.85
C ALA A 212 -42.73 26.63 57.63
N GLU A 213 -42.66 26.57 58.95
CA GLU A 213 -43.74 27.02 59.85
C GLU A 213 -43.86 28.54 59.72
N GLY A 214 -44.82 28.98 58.91
CA GLY A 214 -45.13 30.40 58.71
C GLY A 214 -45.86 31.00 59.90
N GLY A 215 -45.11 31.63 60.81
CA GLY A 215 -45.63 32.53 61.83
C GLY A 215 -45.53 34.01 61.39
N GLY A 216 -46.63 34.73 61.57
CA GLY A 216 -46.62 36.12 62.06
C GLY A 216 -46.38 37.25 61.05
N ALA A 217 -47.47 37.95 60.73
CA ALA A 217 -47.51 39.14 59.88
C ALA A 217 -46.91 40.41 60.52
N ALA A 218 -46.60 41.34 59.61
CA ALA A 218 -45.92 42.63 59.70
C ALA A 218 -46.52 43.73 60.62
N GLY A 219 -45.66 44.70 60.91
CA GLY A 219 -45.96 46.08 61.33
C GLY A 219 -44.91 46.57 62.35
N SER A 220 -44.28 47.73 62.29
CA SER A 220 -44.42 48.93 61.47
C SER A 220 -43.33 49.94 61.87
N GLY A 221 -42.72 50.63 60.89
CA GLY A 221 -42.36 52.05 61.03
C GLY A 221 -40.94 52.44 61.51
N PRO A 222 -40.49 53.66 61.20
CA PRO A 222 -39.14 53.91 60.66
C PRO A 222 -38.31 54.92 61.48
N GLU A 223 -36.99 55.04 61.23
CA GLU A 223 -36.31 56.33 60.96
C GLU A 223 -34.80 56.24 60.74
N VAL A 224 -34.30 57.34 60.16
CA VAL A 224 -33.03 57.66 59.49
C VAL A 224 -31.81 57.76 60.41
N GLY A 225 -30.61 57.44 59.89
CA GLY A 225 -29.33 57.82 60.50
C GLY A 225 -28.10 57.52 59.61
N THR A 226 -27.13 58.42 59.63
CA THR A 226 -26.08 58.74 58.64
C THR A 226 -24.70 58.08 58.86
N GLN A 227 -23.90 57.96 57.76
CA GLN A 227 -22.41 57.90 57.65
C GLN A 227 -21.66 56.77 58.43
N ASP A 228 -20.55 56.15 58.03
CA ASP A 228 -19.37 56.49 57.21
C ASP A 228 -18.64 55.15 56.81
N PRO A 229 -17.62 55.13 55.92
CA PRO A 229 -17.03 53.92 55.36
C PRO A 229 -15.75 53.43 56.09
N VAL A 230 -15.61 52.12 56.32
CA VAL A 230 -14.28 51.51 56.58
C VAL A 230 -14.24 50.02 56.16
N ASP A 231 -13.33 49.77 55.20
CA ASP A 231 -12.37 48.67 55.02
C ASP A 231 -12.69 47.19 55.38
N GLY A 232 -12.40 46.32 54.41
CA GLY A 232 -11.73 45.03 54.63
C GLY A 232 -12.59 43.76 54.73
N GLY A 233 -12.55 42.90 53.69
CA GLY A 233 -12.93 41.49 53.84
C GLY A 233 -13.25 40.75 52.54
N ALA A 234 -12.47 39.72 52.25
CA ALA A 234 -12.47 38.90 51.03
C ALA A 234 -13.79 38.16 50.71
N GLY A 235 -14.05 37.90 49.42
CA GLY A 235 -15.19 37.10 48.98
C GLY A 235 -15.14 36.66 47.51
N PHE A 236 -14.72 35.42 47.31
CA PHE A 236 -15.06 34.44 46.27
C PHE A 236 -16.02 34.83 45.11
N GLN A 237 -15.51 34.66 43.88
CA GLN A 237 -16.09 34.00 42.69
C GLN A 237 -17.52 34.35 42.18
N LEU A 238 -17.61 34.77 40.91
CA LEU A 238 -18.15 33.99 39.76
C LEU A 238 -18.48 34.94 38.60
N ALA A 239 -17.68 34.86 37.52
CA ALA A 239 -18.04 35.47 36.24
C ALA A 239 -19.14 34.62 35.59
N GLN A 240 -20.20 35.30 35.14
CA GLN A 240 -21.27 34.75 34.33
C GLN A 240 -20.74 34.57 32.90
N ASP A 241 -20.84 33.36 32.34
CA ASP A 241 -20.74 33.16 30.90
C ASP A 241 -22.15 33.02 30.30
N GLU A 242 -22.25 33.65 29.14
CA GLU A 242 -23.45 33.99 28.40
C GLU A 242 -24.15 32.80 27.73
N GLN A 243 -25.37 33.11 27.30
CA GLN A 243 -26.42 32.25 26.81
C GLN A 243 -26.06 31.38 25.59
N SER A 244 -26.49 30.13 25.65
CA SER A 244 -26.65 29.22 24.52
C SER A 244 -27.76 29.72 23.58
N SER A 245 -27.42 30.00 22.32
CA SER A 245 -28.39 30.12 21.23
C SER A 245 -28.79 28.73 20.74
N GLN A 246 -30.06 28.38 20.91
CA GLN A 246 -30.71 27.27 20.22
C GLN A 246 -31.12 27.70 18.82
N GLN A 247 -30.76 26.92 17.80
CA GLN A 247 -31.49 26.91 16.54
C GLN A 247 -31.90 25.48 16.21
N GLU A 248 -33.21 25.29 16.31
CA GLU A 248 -33.97 24.13 15.87
C GLU A 248 -34.08 24.17 14.34
N GLN A 249 -33.73 23.07 13.66
CA GLN A 249 -34.26 22.80 12.32
C GLN A 249 -34.44 21.29 12.13
N GLN A 250 -35.70 20.95 11.87
CA GLN A 250 -36.22 19.60 11.65
C GLN A 250 -36.09 19.17 10.18
N ASP A 251 -35.98 17.85 10.05
CA ASP A 251 -36.56 16.96 9.03
C ASP A 251 -35.90 16.80 7.65
N GLY A 252 -35.83 15.53 7.24
CA GLY A 252 -35.26 15.08 5.97
C GLY A 252 -34.61 13.70 6.07
N GLY A 253 -35.38 12.68 6.46
CA GLY A 253 -34.90 11.29 6.46
C GLY A 253 -34.54 10.78 5.06
N THR A 254 -33.51 9.92 4.98
CA THR A 254 -33.48 8.72 4.12
C THR A 254 -32.31 7.82 4.54
N ASP A 255 -32.69 6.59 4.88
CA ASP A 255 -32.07 5.31 4.53
C ASP A 255 -30.63 4.92 4.96
N SER A 256 -30.57 3.66 5.40
CA SER A 256 -29.43 2.72 5.31
C SER A 256 -28.34 2.80 6.37
N ALA A 257 -28.68 2.21 7.52
CA ALA A 257 -27.70 1.46 8.31
C ALA A 257 -27.38 0.13 7.62
N CYS A 258 -26.13 -0.05 7.17
CA CYS A 258 -25.50 -1.36 7.09
C CYS A 258 -23.97 -1.18 7.06
N SER A 259 -23.31 -1.38 8.21
CA SER A 259 -21.85 -1.48 8.30
C SER A 259 -21.42 -2.90 7.93
N THR A 260 -20.41 -2.99 7.08
CA THR A 260 -19.87 -4.24 6.52
C THR A 260 -19.22 -5.12 7.59
N ASN A 261 -19.93 -6.13 8.11
CA ASN A 261 -19.41 -7.48 8.33
C ASN A 261 -20.54 -8.44 8.77
N ASP A 262 -21.38 -8.89 7.83
CA ASP A 262 -22.04 -10.20 7.87
C ASP A 262 -22.72 -10.47 6.52
N THR A 263 -22.62 -11.70 6.04
CA THR A 263 -23.22 -12.16 4.78
C THR A 263 -24.74 -12.03 4.80
N CYS A 264 -25.30 -11.25 3.88
CA CYS A 264 -26.74 -11.13 3.67
C CYS A 264 -27.26 -12.31 2.81
N PRO A 265 -28.24 -13.12 3.25
CA PRO A 265 -28.83 -14.17 2.41
C PRO A 265 -29.82 -13.56 1.38
N PRO A 266 -30.00 -14.18 0.19
CA PRO A 266 -30.98 -13.68 -0.78
C PRO A 266 -32.41 -14.01 -0.32
N ALA A 267 -33.26 -12.98 -0.27
CA ALA A 267 -34.70 -13.15 -0.04
C ALA A 267 -35.41 -13.72 -1.31
N PRO A 268 -36.50 -14.48 -1.15
CA PRO A 268 -37.08 -15.29 -2.23
C PRO A 268 -37.91 -14.46 -3.21
N TYR A 269 -37.73 -14.73 -4.51
CA TYR A 269 -38.64 -14.29 -5.57
C TYR A 269 -39.94 -15.12 -5.52
N SER A 270 -41.07 -14.43 -5.33
CA SER A 270 -42.41 -14.99 -5.58
C SER A 270 -42.93 -14.53 -6.94
N GLN A 271 -43.38 -15.50 -7.72
CA GLN A 271 -43.96 -15.38 -9.05
C GLN A 271 -45.28 -14.63 -9.04
N GLY A 272 -45.52 -13.85 -10.11
CA GLY A 272 -46.81 -13.25 -10.41
C GLY A 272 -46.83 -12.69 -11.83
N GLY A 273 -47.06 -13.55 -12.82
CA GLY A 273 -47.29 -13.13 -14.20
C GLY A 273 -48.73 -12.64 -14.41
N SER A 274 -48.93 -11.71 -15.34
CA SER A 274 -49.79 -11.90 -16.52
C SER A 274 -49.88 -10.62 -17.38
N THR A 275 -49.42 -10.79 -18.63
CA THR A 275 -49.92 -10.28 -19.92
C THR A 275 -50.24 -8.78 -20.17
N SER A 276 -49.59 -8.24 -21.22
CA SER A 276 -50.20 -7.89 -22.52
C SER A 276 -49.71 -6.55 -23.08
N GLY A 277 -49.30 -6.53 -24.36
CA GLY A 277 -49.11 -5.30 -25.14
C GLY A 277 -47.84 -5.24 -25.98
N ALA A 278 -47.81 -5.99 -27.08
CA ALA A 278 -46.77 -5.90 -28.11
C ALA A 278 -46.91 -4.60 -28.94
N ILE A 279 -45.77 -3.97 -29.25
CA ILE A 279 -45.69 -3.04 -30.39
C ILE A 279 -44.48 -3.45 -31.23
N HIS A 280 -44.79 -3.88 -32.44
CA HIS A 280 -43.91 -4.37 -33.49
C HIS A 280 -43.72 -3.24 -34.50
N PHE A 281 -42.48 -2.80 -34.77
CA PHE A 281 -42.12 -2.15 -36.03
C PHE A 281 -40.60 -2.24 -36.23
N GLN A 282 -40.17 -3.05 -37.20
CA GLN A 282 -38.92 -2.84 -37.92
C GLN A 282 -39.25 -2.75 -39.40
N GLY A 283 -38.94 -1.60 -39.99
CA GLY A 283 -39.09 -1.30 -41.40
C GLY A 283 -38.02 -2.00 -42.24
N PHE A 284 -38.45 -2.34 -43.45
CA PHE A 284 -37.74 -3.09 -44.49
C PHE A 284 -36.96 -2.20 -45.48
N ASN A 285 -36.08 -2.88 -46.23
CA ASN A 285 -35.60 -2.64 -47.60
C ASN A 285 -34.40 -1.68 -47.79
N PHE A 286 -33.42 -1.93 -48.66
CA PHE A 286 -33.23 -2.90 -49.76
C PHE A 286 -31.83 -3.53 -49.71
#